data_AF-A0A3B9MGW6-F1
#
_entry.id   AF-A0A3B9MGW6-F1
#
_cell.length_a   1.000
_cell.length_b   1.000
_cell.length_c   1.000
_cell.angle_alpha   90.00
_cell.angle_beta   90.00
_cell.angle_gamma   90.00
#
_symmetry.space_group_name_H-M   'P 1'
#
loop_
_entity.id
_entity.type
_entity.pdbx_description
1 polymer ?
#
loop_
_entity_poly.entity_id
_entity_poly.type
_entity_poly.pdbx_seq_one_letter_code
_entity_poly.pdbx_strand_id
1 'polypeptide(L)'
;MERVMSEVARNTNLSAKPESRGIWGWIKSWFSTSNDDEFGGSTEVEKEFRPLFQFVSSGEAKKKDSSPMSQYRAELRRVLDPLELASENQLQQTSQALLTGKDELGLQKAEQTVSGLLDGFKTAAATDTANLLKQPLQNLRALLYGGGYEQIVKGWNEQIYPKAHAIESGYPFTDTGEASLADLAGFMNPVNGQLTIFFNQKLASSFEDAQGQWRLKESGAIKFSDDFVKYLNNARKLREAIFAGGGQQPELGYDLTLQPVPNADVVVEIDGTKVETRGNSPQSAKFTWPARSGSSGVRITVVPSGGQPVDKTFPGTWGLFKMLDAGSRLLMTSDQYELTWDVGSLQVHATLRPASANNPFQRTMFKNLHAPQNQK
;
A
#
# COMPACT_ATOMS: atom_id res chain seq x y z
N MET A 1 -29.62 21.19 8.86
CA MET A 1 -29.02 21.27 7.52
C MET A 1 -30.07 21.54 6.44
N GLU A 2 -31.17 20.79 6.35
CA GLU A 2 -32.27 21.03 5.39
C GLU A 2 -32.81 22.48 5.40
N ARG A 3 -33.13 23.01 6.58
CA ARG A 3 -33.56 24.41 6.73
C ARG A 3 -32.50 25.41 6.26
N VAL A 4 -31.23 25.11 6.46
CA VAL A 4 -30.11 25.97 6.05
C VAL A 4 -29.91 25.91 4.53
N MET A 5 -29.95 24.72 3.93
CA MET A 5 -29.83 24.55 2.48
C MET A 5 -31.02 25.18 1.74
N SER A 6 -32.22 25.05 2.30
CA SER A 6 -33.43 25.68 1.78
C SER A 6 -33.36 27.21 1.89
N GLU A 7 -32.81 27.75 2.99
CA GLU A 7 -32.64 29.19 3.18
C GLU A 7 -31.49 29.76 2.32
N VAL A 8 -30.40 29.03 2.13
CA VAL A 8 -29.30 29.40 1.21
C VAL A 8 -29.82 29.43 -0.22
N ALA A 9 -30.52 28.38 -0.67
CA ALA A 9 -31.19 28.37 -1.97
C ALA A 9 -32.12 29.58 -2.12
N ARG A 10 -32.99 29.84 -1.15
CA ARG A 10 -33.91 30.97 -1.19
C ARG A 10 -33.22 32.33 -1.34
N ASN A 11 -32.11 32.56 -0.64
CA ASN A 11 -31.39 33.83 -0.67
C ASN A 11 -30.45 33.99 -1.89
N THR A 12 -30.23 32.93 -2.66
CA THR A 12 -29.41 32.94 -3.88
C THR A 12 -30.23 32.85 -5.17
N ASN A 13 -31.55 32.67 -5.09
CA ASN A 13 -32.49 32.74 -6.22
C ASN A 13 -32.99 34.18 -6.41
N LEU A 14 -32.14 35.01 -7.02
CA LEU A 14 -32.32 36.47 -7.13
C LEU A 14 -33.34 36.90 -8.20
N SER A 15 -33.75 35.98 -9.07
CA SER A 15 -34.68 36.21 -10.18
C SER A 15 -36.13 35.83 -9.85
N ALA A 16 -36.38 35.23 -8.69
CA ALA A 16 -37.74 34.95 -8.21
C ALA A 16 -38.48 36.27 -7.89
N LYS A 17 -39.72 36.43 -8.38
CA LYS A 17 -40.53 37.62 -8.08
C LYS A 17 -40.79 37.74 -6.58
N PRO A 18 -40.72 38.94 -5.97
CA PRO A 18 -41.03 39.11 -4.56
C PRO A 18 -42.54 38.90 -4.32
N GLU A 19 -42.93 37.80 -3.71
CA GLU A 19 -44.31 37.61 -3.25
C GLU A 19 -44.60 38.40 -1.97
N SER A 20 -45.80 38.96 -1.93
CA SER A 20 -46.31 39.89 -0.92
C SER A 20 -46.42 39.29 0.49
N ARG A 21 -46.06 40.13 1.47
CA ARG A 21 -46.11 39.97 2.93
C ARG A 21 -47.23 39.07 3.48
N GLY A 22 -46.84 38.01 4.19
CA GLY A 22 -47.66 37.34 5.18
C GLY A 22 -47.26 35.89 5.48
N ILE A 23 -47.08 35.56 6.77
CA ILE A 23 -46.76 34.22 7.32
C ILE A 23 -47.78 33.11 7.05
N TRP A 24 -48.81 33.34 6.22
CA TRP A 24 -49.75 32.31 5.76
C TRP A 24 -49.66 32.02 4.24
N GLY A 25 -48.92 32.84 3.48
CA GLY A 25 -48.63 32.57 2.06
C GLY A 25 -47.55 31.49 1.87
N TRP A 26 -46.56 31.43 2.77
CA TRP A 26 -45.41 30.52 2.70
C TRP A 26 -45.73 29.02 2.80
N ILE A 27 -46.84 28.64 3.45
CA ILE A 27 -47.23 27.22 3.58
C ILE A 27 -47.99 26.74 2.35
N LYS A 28 -48.66 27.64 1.60
CA LYS A 28 -49.38 27.26 0.38
C LYS A 28 -48.48 27.13 -0.86
N SER A 29 -47.37 27.88 -0.94
CA SER A 29 -46.42 27.77 -2.08
C SER A 29 -45.60 26.48 -2.08
N TRP A 30 -45.49 25.79 -0.94
CA TRP A 30 -44.92 24.44 -0.86
C TRP A 30 -45.77 23.36 -1.57
N PHE A 31 -46.97 23.69 -2.06
CA PHE A 31 -47.93 22.74 -2.63
C PHE A 31 -48.50 23.14 -4.01
N SER A 32 -48.01 24.21 -4.64
CA SER A 32 -48.42 24.55 -6.01
C SER A 32 -47.32 24.21 -7.02
N THR A 33 -47.72 23.44 -8.03
CA THR A 33 -46.97 23.07 -9.23
C THR A 33 -46.25 24.29 -9.83
N SER A 34 -44.92 24.33 -9.78
CA SER A 34 -44.13 25.35 -10.47
C SER A 34 -43.70 24.83 -11.83
N ASN A 35 -44.23 25.44 -12.89
CA ASN A 35 -43.76 25.29 -14.27
C ASN A 35 -42.24 25.56 -14.33
N ASP A 36 -41.55 24.84 -15.23
CA ASP A 36 -40.09 24.81 -15.48
C ASP A 36 -39.36 26.18 -15.64
N ASP A 37 -40.03 27.33 -15.64
CA ASP A 37 -39.43 28.65 -15.93
C ASP A 37 -38.93 29.44 -14.69
N GLU A 38 -39.16 28.99 -13.46
CA GLU A 38 -38.87 29.81 -12.25
C GLU A 38 -37.45 29.65 -11.67
N PHE A 39 -36.65 28.71 -12.17
CA PHE A 39 -35.21 28.59 -11.86
C PHE A 39 -34.31 29.11 -13.00
N GLY A 40 -34.90 29.82 -13.97
CA GLY A 40 -34.26 30.38 -15.17
C GLY A 40 -33.54 31.71 -14.97
N GLY A 41 -33.13 32.04 -13.74
CA GLY A 41 -32.32 33.21 -13.46
C GLY A 41 -30.92 33.11 -14.10
N SER A 42 -30.46 34.21 -14.69
CA SER A 42 -29.20 34.29 -15.46
C SER A 42 -28.04 34.92 -14.68
N THR A 43 -28.26 35.26 -13.41
CA THR A 43 -27.22 35.88 -12.58
C THR A 43 -26.09 34.88 -12.29
N GLU A 44 -24.90 35.41 -12.06
CA GLU A 44 -23.71 34.60 -11.79
C GLU A 44 -23.86 33.77 -10.51
N VAL A 45 -24.53 34.34 -9.50
CA VAL A 45 -24.89 33.66 -8.25
C VAL A 45 -25.85 32.49 -8.49
N GLU A 46 -26.88 32.66 -9.32
CA GLU A 46 -27.83 31.57 -9.61
C GLU A 46 -27.19 30.44 -10.41
N LYS A 47 -26.24 30.75 -11.29
CA LYS A 47 -25.46 29.73 -12.01
C LYS A 47 -24.59 28.91 -11.04
N GLU A 48 -23.97 29.57 -10.07
CA GLU A 48 -23.17 28.93 -9.02
C GLU A 48 -24.03 27.99 -8.14
N PHE A 49 -25.28 28.34 -7.83
CA PHE A 49 -26.16 27.57 -6.95
C PHE A 49 -27.21 26.70 -7.68
N ARG A 50 -27.24 26.70 -9.02
CA ARG A 50 -28.16 25.87 -9.84
C ARG A 50 -28.21 24.39 -9.44
N PRO A 51 -27.08 23.71 -9.19
CA PRO A 51 -27.09 22.31 -8.76
C PRO A 51 -27.82 22.10 -7.42
N LEU A 52 -27.69 23.06 -6.48
CA LEU A 52 -28.37 23.00 -5.19
C LEU A 52 -29.89 23.16 -5.36
N PHE A 53 -30.33 24.06 -6.24
CA PHE A 53 -31.76 24.22 -6.54
C PHE A 53 -32.36 22.91 -7.06
N GLN A 54 -31.74 22.30 -8.07
CA GLN A 54 -32.20 21.03 -8.65
C GLN A 54 -32.20 19.87 -7.65
N PHE A 55 -31.26 19.87 -6.71
CA PHE A 55 -31.15 18.86 -5.66
C PHE A 55 -32.29 18.95 -4.64
N VAL A 56 -32.69 20.16 -4.27
CA VAL A 56 -33.73 20.43 -3.26
C VAL A 56 -35.13 20.48 -3.88
N SER A 57 -35.25 20.93 -5.14
CA SER A 57 -36.52 21.03 -5.85
C SER A 57 -37.04 19.64 -6.23
N SER A 58 -38.28 19.34 -5.85
CA SER A 58 -39.03 18.24 -6.45
C SER A 58 -39.52 18.68 -7.84
N GLY A 59 -38.70 18.47 -8.89
CA GLY A 59 -39.15 18.66 -10.27
C GLY A 59 -40.42 17.85 -10.57
N GLU A 60 -41.21 18.29 -11.55
CA GLU A 60 -42.61 17.97 -11.90
C GLU A 60 -43.10 16.49 -12.01
N ALA A 61 -42.48 15.51 -11.36
CA ALA A 61 -42.97 14.14 -11.33
C ALA A 61 -44.01 13.94 -10.21
N LYS A 62 -45.15 13.35 -10.56
CA LYS A 62 -46.29 12.94 -9.73
C LYS A 62 -46.00 11.96 -8.56
N LYS A 63 -44.78 11.94 -7.99
CA LYS A 63 -44.44 11.18 -6.78
C LYS A 63 -43.50 11.99 -5.90
N LYS A 64 -44.05 12.51 -4.80
CA LYS A 64 -43.38 13.31 -3.76
C LYS A 64 -42.15 12.61 -3.11
N ASP A 65 -41.94 11.33 -3.42
CA ASP A 65 -40.93 10.47 -2.79
C ASP A 65 -39.60 10.34 -3.58
N SER A 66 -39.46 10.89 -4.80
CA SER A 66 -38.31 10.57 -5.68
C SER A 66 -37.23 11.66 -5.88
N SER A 67 -37.29 12.80 -5.18
CA SER A 67 -36.26 13.87 -5.29
C SER A 67 -34.84 13.43 -4.89
N PRO A 68 -33.76 14.05 -5.40
CA PRO A 68 -32.40 13.78 -4.93
C PRO A 68 -32.22 13.98 -3.41
N MET A 69 -32.82 15.03 -2.84
CA MET A 69 -32.79 15.28 -1.39
C MET A 69 -33.54 14.20 -0.57
N SER A 70 -34.66 13.66 -1.08
CA SER A 70 -35.36 12.54 -0.40
C SER A 70 -34.55 11.24 -0.48
N GLN A 71 -33.88 10.98 -1.60
CA GLN A 71 -32.95 9.85 -1.73
C GLN A 71 -31.74 9.98 -0.79
N TYR A 72 -31.13 11.17 -0.71
CA TYR A 72 -30.06 11.47 0.24
C TYR A 72 -30.47 11.17 1.69
N ARG A 73 -31.66 11.62 2.09
CA ARG A 73 -32.21 11.38 3.44
C ARG A 73 -32.47 9.90 3.70
N ALA A 74 -32.98 9.19 2.70
CA ALA A 74 -33.22 7.76 2.80
C ALA A 74 -31.90 7.00 3.04
N GLU A 75 -30.82 7.36 2.33
CA GLU A 75 -29.50 6.75 2.56
C GLU A 75 -28.93 7.07 3.94
N LEU A 76 -29.07 8.31 4.43
CA LEU A 76 -28.65 8.65 5.79
C LEU A 76 -29.41 7.85 6.85
N ARG A 77 -30.74 7.78 6.76
CA ARG A 77 -31.57 7.01 7.70
C ARG A 77 -31.23 5.52 7.67
N ARG A 78 -31.02 4.98 6.47
CA ARG A 78 -30.66 3.57 6.30
C ARG A 78 -29.42 3.18 7.10
N VAL A 79 -28.44 4.07 7.25
CA VAL A 79 -27.22 3.80 8.02
C VAL A 79 -27.25 4.31 9.47
N LEU A 80 -28.09 5.30 9.79
CA LEU A 80 -28.18 5.87 11.13
C LEU A 80 -29.21 5.13 12.01
N ASP A 81 -30.37 4.79 11.47
CA ASP A 81 -31.46 4.16 12.23
C ASP A 81 -31.02 2.85 12.94
N PRO A 82 -30.19 1.97 12.33
CA PRO A 82 -29.69 0.77 13.02
C PRO A 82 -28.75 1.09 14.19
N LEU A 83 -28.13 2.27 14.19
CA LEU A 83 -27.12 2.67 15.18
C LEU A 83 -27.71 3.47 16.33
N GLU A 84 -28.83 4.17 16.11
CA GLU A 84 -29.51 4.96 17.15
C GLU A 84 -29.92 4.13 18.38
N LEU A 85 -30.23 2.84 18.17
CA LEU A 85 -30.64 1.90 19.21
C LEU A 85 -29.57 0.84 19.52
N ALA A 86 -28.38 0.95 18.92
CA ALA A 86 -27.32 -0.04 19.10
C ALA A 86 -26.65 0.11 20.47
N SER A 87 -26.47 -1.01 21.17
CA SER A 87 -25.59 -1.07 22.33
C SER A 87 -24.13 -0.88 21.94
N GLU A 88 -23.28 -0.52 22.91
CA GLU A 88 -21.83 -0.38 22.71
C GLU A 88 -21.20 -1.65 22.10
N ASN A 89 -21.63 -2.84 22.55
CA ASN A 89 -21.19 -4.12 22.00
C ASN A 89 -21.59 -4.30 20.52
N GLN A 90 -22.80 -3.88 20.14
CA GLN A 90 -23.25 -3.96 18.75
C GLN A 90 -22.46 -2.98 17.86
N LEU A 91 -22.21 -1.76 18.33
CA LEU A 91 -21.37 -0.80 17.63
C LEU A 91 -19.95 -1.33 17.41
N GLN A 92 -19.36 -1.99 18.41
CA GLN A 92 -18.06 -2.65 18.29
C GLN A 92 -18.08 -3.80 17.26
N GLN A 93 -19.15 -4.61 17.24
CA GLN A 93 -19.30 -5.67 16.24
C GLN A 93 -19.44 -5.11 14.82
N THR A 94 -20.24 -4.06 14.63
CA THR A 94 -20.39 -3.37 13.33
C THR A 94 -19.06 -2.77 12.87
N SER A 95 -18.32 -2.12 13.77
CA SER A 95 -16.96 -1.63 13.52
C SER A 95 -16.02 -2.74 13.06
N GLN A 96 -16.01 -3.87 13.77
CA GLN A 96 -15.15 -5.01 13.45
C GLN A 96 -15.53 -5.67 12.12
N ALA A 97 -16.82 -5.84 11.84
CA ALA A 97 -17.31 -6.34 10.55
C ALA A 97 -16.84 -5.44 9.40
N LEU A 98 -16.99 -4.12 9.53
CA LEU A 98 -16.57 -3.13 8.53
C LEU A 98 -15.06 -3.15 8.28
N LEU A 99 -14.24 -3.34 9.32
CA LEU A 99 -12.78 -3.48 9.18
C LEU A 99 -12.38 -4.71 8.37
N THR A 100 -13.15 -5.79 8.50
CA THR A 100 -12.97 -7.04 7.73
C THR A 100 -13.61 -7.00 6.32
N GLY A 101 -14.16 -5.86 5.92
CA GLY A 101 -14.81 -5.68 4.63
C GLY A 101 -16.27 -6.16 4.56
N LYS A 102 -16.87 -6.54 5.69
CA LYS A 102 -18.30 -6.86 5.77
C LYS A 102 -19.10 -5.61 6.12
N ASP A 103 -19.75 -5.02 5.11
CA ASP A 103 -20.58 -3.82 5.25
C ASP A 103 -22.08 -4.16 5.29
N GLU A 104 -22.52 -4.76 6.40
CA GLU A 104 -23.93 -5.10 6.62
C GLU A 104 -24.80 -3.84 6.82
N LEU A 105 -24.19 -2.75 7.32
CA LEU A 105 -24.83 -1.45 7.42
C LEU A 105 -25.09 -0.84 6.03
N GLY A 106 -24.33 -1.26 5.01
CA GLY A 106 -24.30 -0.69 3.68
C GLY A 106 -23.77 0.75 3.66
N LEU A 107 -22.89 1.13 4.59
CA LEU A 107 -22.27 2.45 4.66
C LEU A 107 -21.58 2.83 3.34
N GLN A 108 -20.81 1.92 2.74
CA GLN A 108 -20.13 2.15 1.47
C GLN A 108 -21.13 2.42 0.35
N LYS A 109 -22.23 1.65 0.31
CA LYS A 109 -23.30 1.87 -0.68
C LYS A 109 -23.97 3.23 -0.48
N ALA A 110 -24.20 3.65 0.77
CA ALA A 110 -24.75 4.98 1.07
C ALA A 110 -23.82 6.08 0.56
N GLU A 111 -22.52 5.96 0.81
CA GLU A 111 -21.51 6.93 0.36
C GLU A 111 -21.42 7.02 -1.17
N GLN A 112 -21.51 5.88 -1.86
CA GLN A 112 -21.54 5.81 -3.32
C GLN A 112 -22.81 6.48 -3.88
N THR A 113 -23.98 6.14 -3.35
CA THR A 113 -25.26 6.76 -3.77
C THR A 113 -25.23 8.27 -3.54
N VAL A 114 -24.83 8.72 -2.35
CA VAL A 114 -24.74 10.15 -2.02
C VAL A 114 -23.73 10.87 -2.91
N SER A 115 -22.58 10.25 -3.22
CA SER A 115 -21.61 10.85 -4.14
C SER A 115 -22.22 11.02 -5.54
N GLY A 116 -22.89 9.99 -6.07
CA GLY A 116 -23.57 10.05 -7.37
C GLY A 116 -24.68 11.12 -7.43
N LEU A 117 -25.44 11.30 -6.35
CA LEU A 117 -26.44 12.38 -6.25
C LEU A 117 -25.81 13.78 -6.30
N LEU A 118 -24.53 13.90 -5.96
CA LEU A 118 -23.79 15.16 -5.89
C LEU A 118 -22.86 15.39 -7.09
N ASP A 119 -22.80 14.47 -8.06
CA ASP A 119 -21.91 14.58 -9.24
C ASP A 119 -22.15 15.85 -10.09
N GLY A 120 -23.37 16.41 -10.02
CA GLY A 120 -23.73 17.66 -10.67
C GLY A 120 -23.18 18.94 -10.02
N PHE A 121 -22.63 18.86 -8.80
CA PHE A 121 -22.16 20.00 -8.02
C PHE A 121 -20.74 20.41 -8.45
N LYS A 122 -20.61 20.94 -9.67
CA LYS A 122 -19.32 21.23 -10.32
C LYS A 122 -18.82 22.68 -10.20
N THR A 123 -19.65 23.58 -9.70
CA THR A 123 -19.29 24.99 -9.45
C THR A 123 -18.57 25.11 -8.11
N ALA A 124 -17.89 26.23 -7.84
CA ALA A 124 -17.15 26.41 -6.59
C ALA A 124 -18.10 26.36 -5.37
N ALA A 125 -19.21 27.10 -5.43
CA ALA A 125 -20.19 27.12 -4.35
C ALA A 125 -20.94 25.80 -4.15
N ALA A 126 -21.21 25.07 -5.25
CA ALA A 126 -21.83 23.75 -5.17
C ALA A 126 -20.84 22.72 -4.60
N THR A 127 -19.55 22.82 -4.91
CA THR A 127 -18.53 21.90 -4.37
C THR A 127 -18.48 21.95 -2.84
N ASP A 128 -18.49 23.16 -2.26
CA ASP A 128 -18.52 23.32 -0.80
C ASP A 128 -19.79 22.70 -0.18
N THR A 129 -20.93 22.88 -0.84
CA THR A 129 -22.20 22.29 -0.42
C THR A 129 -22.17 20.76 -0.51
N ALA A 130 -21.64 20.19 -1.59
CA ALA A 130 -21.49 18.76 -1.76
C ALA A 130 -20.55 18.16 -0.70
N ASN A 131 -19.46 18.86 -0.36
CA ASN A 131 -18.57 18.45 0.72
C ASN A 131 -19.30 18.42 2.06
N LEU A 132 -20.08 19.44 2.40
CA LEU A 132 -20.91 19.46 3.61
C LEU A 132 -21.94 18.32 3.65
N LEU A 133 -22.58 18.00 2.52
CA LEU A 133 -23.55 16.91 2.43
C LEU A 133 -22.91 15.53 2.57
N LYS A 134 -21.63 15.36 2.21
CA LYS A 134 -20.88 14.11 2.42
C LYS A 134 -20.43 13.91 3.87
N GLN A 135 -20.28 14.99 4.65
CA GLN A 135 -19.70 14.92 6.00
C GLN A 135 -20.41 13.97 6.98
N PRO A 136 -21.76 13.87 7.05
CA PRO A 136 -22.39 12.96 8.01
C PRO A 136 -21.98 11.50 7.84
N LEU A 137 -21.90 11.02 6.59
CA LEU A 137 -21.42 9.66 6.30
C LEU A 137 -19.93 9.52 6.58
N GLN A 138 -19.12 10.53 6.23
CA GLN A 138 -17.68 10.54 6.54
C GLN A 138 -17.40 10.55 8.06
N ASN A 139 -18.20 11.27 8.85
CA ASN A 139 -18.09 11.30 10.30
C ASN A 139 -18.52 9.98 10.92
N LEU A 140 -19.60 9.38 10.40
CA LEU A 140 -20.03 8.06 10.81
C LEU A 140 -18.98 7.00 10.49
N ARG A 141 -18.38 7.09 9.29
CA ARG A 141 -17.23 6.29 8.89
C ARG A 141 -16.07 6.50 9.89
N ALA A 142 -15.68 7.73 10.19
CA ALA A 142 -14.65 8.01 11.17
C ALA A 142 -14.96 7.46 12.57
N LEU A 143 -16.23 7.45 12.99
CA LEU A 143 -16.65 6.87 14.28
C LEU A 143 -16.54 5.33 14.26
N LEU A 144 -17.09 4.69 13.24
CA LEU A 144 -17.12 3.23 13.11
C LEU A 144 -15.72 2.66 12.82
N TYR A 145 -14.87 3.40 12.10
CA TYR A 145 -13.49 3.00 11.80
C TYR A 145 -12.46 3.58 12.78
N GLY A 146 -12.82 4.56 13.62
CA GLY A 146 -11.90 5.30 14.50
C GLY A 146 -11.25 4.43 15.56
N GLY A 147 -12.01 3.51 16.17
CA GLY A 147 -11.44 2.45 17.02
C GLY A 147 -10.58 1.45 16.24
N GLY A 148 -10.81 1.30 14.93
CA GLY A 148 -10.02 0.49 14.04
C GLY A 148 -8.63 1.07 13.77
N TYR A 149 -8.52 2.38 13.53
CA TYR A 149 -7.22 3.02 13.32
C TYR A 149 -6.32 2.92 14.56
N GLU A 150 -6.86 3.20 15.75
CA GLU A 150 -6.09 3.04 17.00
C GLU A 150 -5.60 1.61 17.20
N GLN A 151 -6.43 0.60 16.86
CA GLN A 151 -6.01 -0.79 16.88
C GLN A 151 -4.94 -1.12 15.83
N ILE A 152 -4.98 -0.48 14.65
CA ILE A 152 -3.94 -0.61 13.62
C ILE A 152 -2.63 -0.02 14.14
N VAL A 153 -2.64 1.20 14.66
CA VAL A 153 -1.46 1.88 15.22
C VAL A 153 -0.88 1.08 16.38
N LYS A 154 -1.74 0.63 17.30
CA LYS A 154 -1.33 -0.21 18.43
C LYS A 154 -0.72 -1.53 17.94
N GLY A 155 -1.41 -2.25 17.06
CA GLY A 155 -0.92 -3.51 16.51
C GLY A 155 0.40 -3.34 15.74
N TRP A 156 0.54 -2.25 14.99
CA TRP A 156 1.78 -1.92 14.31
C TRP A 156 2.90 -1.66 15.31
N ASN A 157 2.72 -0.71 16.23
CA ASN A 157 3.76 -0.28 17.17
C ASN A 157 4.17 -1.38 18.16
N GLU A 158 3.24 -2.23 18.59
CA GLU A 158 3.51 -3.27 19.58
C GLU A 158 3.98 -4.60 18.95
N GLN A 159 3.50 -4.95 17.75
CA GLN A 159 3.70 -6.30 17.19
C GLN A 159 4.58 -6.32 15.93
N ILE A 160 4.48 -5.29 15.09
CA ILE A 160 5.12 -5.28 13.76
C ILE A 160 6.41 -4.48 13.79
N TYR A 161 6.35 -3.22 14.22
CA TYR A 161 7.47 -2.28 14.22
C TYR A 161 8.70 -2.81 14.96
N PRO A 162 8.60 -3.37 16.19
CA PRO A 162 9.81 -3.82 16.92
C PRO A 162 10.56 -4.93 16.17
N LYS A 163 9.81 -5.84 15.52
CA LYS A 163 10.39 -6.95 14.77
C LYS A 163 10.96 -6.50 13.43
N ALA A 164 10.21 -5.67 12.70
CA ALA A 164 10.69 -5.07 11.47
C ALA A 164 11.99 -4.30 11.72
N HIS A 165 12.01 -3.43 12.72
CA HIS A 165 13.18 -2.65 13.10
C HIS A 165 14.37 -3.53 13.51
N ALA A 166 14.14 -4.60 14.29
CA ALA A 166 15.19 -5.53 14.67
C ALA A 166 15.81 -6.22 13.44
N ILE A 167 14.99 -6.72 12.52
CA ILE A 167 15.43 -7.35 11.26
C ILE A 167 16.20 -6.33 10.40
N GLU A 168 15.65 -5.13 10.25
CA GLU A 168 16.18 -4.06 9.40
C GLU A 168 17.41 -3.36 9.97
N SER A 169 17.81 -3.69 11.20
CA SER A 169 19.01 -3.12 11.85
C SER A 169 20.31 -3.82 11.44
N GLY A 170 20.24 -5.01 10.84
CA GLY A 170 21.39 -5.83 10.47
C GLY A 170 21.69 -5.86 8.97
N TYR A 171 22.87 -6.35 8.59
CA TYR A 171 23.16 -6.66 7.19
C TYR A 171 22.15 -7.69 6.63
N PRO A 172 21.58 -7.51 5.43
CA PRO A 172 21.96 -6.56 4.37
C PRO A 172 21.23 -5.20 4.40
N PHE A 173 20.35 -4.94 5.36
CA PHE A 173 19.60 -3.68 5.48
C PHE A 173 20.52 -2.51 5.88
N THR A 174 21.49 -2.78 6.76
CA THR A 174 22.53 -1.83 7.18
C THR A 174 23.92 -2.40 6.97
N ASP A 175 24.96 -1.60 7.19
CA ASP A 175 26.37 -2.02 7.11
C ASP A 175 26.88 -2.67 8.41
N THR A 176 26.03 -2.83 9.42
CA THR A 176 26.41 -3.28 10.77
C THR A 176 25.65 -4.53 11.18
N GLY A 177 26.31 -5.46 11.89
CA GLY A 177 25.68 -6.69 12.37
C GLY A 177 25.17 -7.59 11.24
N GLU A 178 24.37 -8.61 11.60
CA GLU A 178 23.70 -9.49 10.64
C GLU A 178 22.23 -9.64 10.99
N ALA A 179 21.35 -9.46 10.01
CA ALA A 179 19.94 -9.73 10.16
C ALA A 179 19.71 -11.25 10.25
N SER A 180 18.83 -11.68 11.14
CA SER A 180 18.42 -13.08 11.21
C SER A 180 17.59 -13.46 9.99
N LEU A 181 18.09 -14.37 9.14
CA LEU A 181 17.33 -14.85 7.99
C LEU A 181 16.06 -15.60 8.41
N ALA A 182 16.11 -16.30 9.55
CA ALA A 182 14.95 -17.00 10.10
C ALA A 182 13.85 -16.01 10.52
N ASP A 183 14.21 -14.91 11.18
CA ASP A 183 13.26 -13.87 11.57
C ASP A 183 12.71 -13.14 10.35
N LEU A 184 13.56 -12.82 9.36
CA LEU A 184 13.13 -12.27 8.08
C LEU A 184 12.13 -13.21 7.38
N ALA A 185 12.43 -14.51 7.33
CA ALA A 185 11.58 -15.52 6.72
C ALA A 185 10.21 -15.58 7.41
N GLY A 186 10.18 -15.67 8.75
CA GLY A 186 8.96 -15.71 9.54
C GLY A 186 8.16 -14.40 9.52
N PHE A 187 8.82 -13.26 9.34
CA PHE A 187 8.17 -11.96 9.25
C PHE A 187 7.54 -11.73 7.87
N MET A 188 8.28 -12.04 6.80
CA MET A 188 7.90 -11.72 5.42
C MET A 188 7.21 -12.86 4.67
N ASN A 189 7.07 -14.06 5.24
CA ASN A 189 6.45 -15.19 4.57
C ASN A 189 5.10 -14.80 3.91
N PRO A 190 4.90 -15.13 2.62
CA PRO A 190 3.75 -14.66 1.84
C PRO A 190 2.40 -15.23 2.26
N VAL A 191 2.37 -16.29 3.07
CA VAL A 191 1.15 -16.98 3.52
C VAL A 191 0.89 -16.72 5.00
N ASN A 192 1.86 -17.05 5.85
CA ASN A 192 1.70 -17.01 7.31
C ASN A 192 2.69 -16.05 8.00
N GLY A 193 3.36 -15.18 7.23
CA GLY A 193 4.25 -14.18 7.79
C GLY A 193 3.50 -13.15 8.62
N GLN A 194 4.16 -12.62 9.65
CA GLN A 194 3.54 -11.66 10.57
C GLN A 194 3.07 -10.38 9.85
N LEU A 195 3.86 -9.87 8.90
CA LEU A 195 3.46 -8.72 8.10
C LEU A 195 2.28 -9.05 7.17
N THR A 196 2.29 -10.26 6.58
CA THR A 196 1.20 -10.74 5.71
C THR A 196 -0.11 -10.85 6.50
N ILE A 197 -0.09 -11.48 7.68
CA ILE A 197 -1.26 -11.64 8.54
C ILE A 197 -1.79 -10.27 8.96
N PHE A 198 -0.89 -9.38 9.41
CA PHE A 198 -1.27 -8.02 9.80
C PHE A 198 -1.91 -7.26 8.63
N PHE A 199 -1.28 -7.28 7.46
CA PHE A 199 -1.81 -6.62 6.27
C PHE A 199 -3.22 -7.13 5.94
N ASN A 200 -3.41 -8.44 5.88
CA ASN A 200 -4.70 -9.06 5.53
C ASN A 200 -5.80 -8.74 6.55
N GLN A 201 -5.48 -8.75 7.85
CA GLN A 201 -6.46 -8.55 8.91
C GLN A 201 -6.77 -7.07 9.18
N LYS A 202 -5.80 -6.18 8.98
CA LYS A 202 -5.84 -4.80 9.48
C LYS A 202 -5.80 -3.74 8.39
N LEU A 203 -5.19 -4.03 7.24
CA LEU A 203 -4.93 -3.03 6.19
C LEU A 203 -5.70 -3.30 4.90
N ALA A 204 -6.01 -4.56 4.55
CA ALA A 204 -6.56 -4.94 3.25
C ALA A 204 -7.86 -4.21 2.85
N SER A 205 -8.69 -3.79 3.81
CA SER A 205 -9.87 -3.00 3.52
C SER A 205 -9.54 -1.59 2.99
N SER A 206 -8.41 -1.02 3.39
CA SER A 206 -7.97 0.34 3.02
C SER A 206 -7.07 0.39 1.77
N PHE A 207 -6.51 -0.75 1.35
CA PHE A 207 -5.61 -0.83 0.21
C PHE A 207 -6.25 -1.59 -0.97
N GLU A 208 -5.86 -1.21 -2.18
CA GLU A 208 -6.11 -1.94 -3.42
C GLU A 208 -4.78 -2.24 -4.13
N ASP A 209 -4.78 -3.33 -4.91
CA ASP A 209 -3.66 -3.68 -5.78
C ASP A 209 -3.84 -2.99 -7.13
N ALA A 210 -3.01 -1.99 -7.40
CA ALA A 210 -2.96 -1.29 -8.67
C ALA A 210 -1.65 -1.65 -9.40
N GLN A 211 -1.72 -2.63 -10.29
CA GLN A 211 -0.59 -3.09 -11.13
C GLN A 211 0.62 -3.55 -10.30
N GLY A 212 0.38 -4.31 -9.22
CA GLY A 212 1.44 -4.83 -8.36
C GLY A 212 1.95 -3.83 -7.33
N GLN A 213 1.29 -2.68 -7.17
CA GLN A 213 1.58 -1.71 -6.11
C GLN A 213 0.35 -1.51 -5.22
N TRP A 214 0.57 -1.49 -3.91
CA TRP A 214 -0.45 -1.13 -2.94
C TRP A 214 -0.75 0.37 -3.04
N ARG A 215 -2.01 0.70 -3.29
CA ARG A 215 -2.54 2.06 -3.26
C ARG A 215 -3.67 2.17 -2.24
N LEU A 216 -3.81 3.35 -1.65
CA LEU A 216 -4.96 3.63 -0.79
C LEU A 216 -6.21 3.75 -1.65
N LYS A 217 -7.28 3.09 -1.22
CA LYS A 217 -8.60 3.28 -1.84
C LYS A 217 -9.08 4.70 -1.55
N GLU A 218 -9.65 5.35 -2.56
CA GLU A 218 -10.31 6.66 -2.38
C GLU A 218 -11.46 6.58 -1.38
N SER A 219 -12.12 5.43 -1.33
CA SER A 219 -13.17 5.11 -0.36
C SER A 219 -12.62 4.67 1.00
N GLY A 220 -11.30 4.70 1.25
CA GLY A 220 -10.71 4.30 2.52
C GLY A 220 -11.08 5.25 3.67
N ALA A 221 -11.49 4.71 4.82
CA ALA A 221 -11.78 5.51 6.02
C ALA A 221 -10.52 6.05 6.68
N ILE A 222 -9.45 5.28 6.53
CA ILE A 222 -8.21 5.44 7.24
C ILE A 222 -7.19 5.98 6.24
N LYS A 223 -6.69 7.16 6.53
CA LYS A 223 -5.55 7.74 5.81
C LYS A 223 -4.26 7.21 6.45
N PHE A 224 -3.31 6.85 5.60
CA PHE A 224 -1.98 6.42 5.99
C PHE A 224 -0.96 7.41 5.41
N SER A 225 0.18 7.55 6.05
CA SER A 225 1.29 8.36 5.54
C SER A 225 1.87 7.75 4.27
N ASP A 226 2.41 8.60 3.39
CA ASP A 226 3.09 8.17 2.17
C ASP A 226 4.28 7.24 2.47
N ASP A 227 4.99 7.48 3.58
CA ASP A 227 6.09 6.63 4.04
C ASP A 227 5.63 5.21 4.42
N PHE A 228 4.45 5.08 5.04
CA PHE A 228 3.87 3.78 5.35
C PHE A 228 3.49 3.02 4.09
N VAL A 229 2.85 3.70 3.13
CA VAL A 229 2.50 3.10 1.83
C VAL A 229 3.77 2.69 1.07
N LYS A 230 4.81 3.54 1.08
CA LYS A 230 6.11 3.25 0.47
C LYS A 230 6.77 2.03 1.11
N TYR A 231 6.77 1.95 2.44
CA TYR A 231 7.29 0.78 3.16
C TYR A 231 6.60 -0.51 2.74
N LEU A 232 5.26 -0.53 2.71
CA LEU A 232 4.50 -1.73 2.31
C LEU A 232 4.82 -2.17 0.88
N ASN A 233 5.00 -1.22 -0.03
CA ASN A 233 5.40 -1.51 -1.41
C ASN A 233 6.83 -2.05 -1.51
N ASN A 234 7.78 -1.49 -0.75
CA ASN A 234 9.15 -2.00 -0.69
C ASN A 234 9.21 -3.40 -0.07
N ALA A 235 8.46 -3.63 1.01
CA ALA A 235 8.32 -4.93 1.65
C ALA A 235 7.75 -5.96 0.68
N ARG A 236 6.73 -5.59 -0.11
CA ARG A 236 6.16 -6.45 -1.14
C ARG A 236 7.20 -6.82 -2.21
N LYS A 237 7.92 -5.84 -2.76
CA LYS A 237 8.96 -6.08 -3.78
C LYS A 237 10.05 -7.00 -3.27
N LEU A 238 10.56 -6.74 -2.06
CA LEU A 238 11.58 -7.57 -1.43
C LEU A 238 11.06 -9.00 -1.17
N ARG A 239 9.81 -9.13 -0.69
CA ARG A 239 9.17 -10.44 -0.51
C ARG A 239 9.08 -11.21 -1.82
N GLU A 240 8.60 -10.60 -2.88
CA GLU A 240 8.48 -11.24 -4.20
C GLU A 240 9.85 -11.66 -4.76
N ALA A 241 10.92 -10.92 -4.44
CA ALA A 241 12.27 -11.24 -4.86
C ALA A 241 12.88 -12.39 -4.05
N ILE A 242 12.67 -12.45 -2.73
CA ILE A 242 13.25 -13.46 -1.82
C ILE A 242 12.48 -14.79 -1.86
N PHE A 243 11.16 -14.71 -1.98
CA PHE A 243 10.25 -15.88 -2.01
C PHE A 243 9.83 -16.19 -3.45
N ALA A 244 10.81 -16.52 -4.28
CA ALA A 244 10.61 -16.75 -5.71
C ALA A 244 9.53 -17.81 -5.98
N GLY A 245 8.73 -17.61 -7.02
CA GLY A 245 7.68 -18.55 -7.42
C GLY A 245 6.53 -18.74 -6.41
N GLY A 246 6.41 -17.88 -5.40
CA GLY A 246 5.40 -18.01 -4.35
C GLY A 246 5.76 -19.05 -3.27
N GLY A 247 7.03 -19.42 -3.18
CA GLY A 247 7.54 -20.30 -2.12
C GLY A 247 7.29 -19.73 -0.72
N GLN A 248 7.26 -20.60 0.28
CA GLN A 248 7.10 -20.22 1.69
C GLN A 248 8.44 -20.07 2.43
N GLN A 249 9.55 -20.34 1.76
CA GLN A 249 10.90 -20.17 2.30
C GLN A 249 11.72 -19.31 1.33
N PRO A 250 12.67 -18.51 1.84
CA PRO A 250 13.67 -17.86 0.99
C PRO A 250 14.40 -18.90 0.14
N GLU A 251 14.38 -18.72 -1.18
CA GLU A 251 15.15 -19.56 -2.11
C GLU A 251 15.49 -18.77 -3.38
N LEU A 252 16.77 -18.63 -3.66
CA LEU A 252 17.32 -17.91 -4.81
C LEU A 252 18.25 -18.83 -5.59
N GLY A 253 17.85 -19.23 -6.79
CA GLY A 253 18.72 -19.92 -7.74
C GLY A 253 19.59 -18.92 -8.52
N TYR A 254 20.84 -19.27 -8.78
CA TYR A 254 21.74 -18.50 -9.64
C TYR A 254 22.84 -19.39 -10.23
N ASP A 255 23.37 -18.98 -11.39
CA ASP A 255 24.56 -19.57 -11.99
C ASP A 255 25.77 -18.67 -11.71
N LEU A 256 26.90 -19.24 -11.33
CA LEU A 256 28.18 -18.52 -11.24
C LEU A 256 29.15 -19.10 -12.27
N THR A 257 29.64 -18.25 -13.15
CA THR A 257 30.69 -18.57 -14.13
C THR A 257 32.00 -17.94 -13.68
N LEU A 258 32.94 -18.77 -13.25
CA LEU A 258 34.28 -18.38 -12.81
C LEU A 258 35.22 -18.33 -14.02
N GLN A 259 35.96 -17.23 -14.16
CA GLN A 259 36.99 -17.08 -15.20
C GLN A 259 38.33 -17.62 -14.70
N PRO A 260 39.15 -18.23 -15.58
CA PRO A 260 40.47 -18.72 -15.23
C PRO A 260 41.42 -17.57 -14.89
N VAL A 261 42.32 -17.80 -13.93
CA VAL A 261 43.42 -16.87 -13.59
C VAL A 261 44.73 -17.45 -14.09
N PRO A 262 45.54 -16.72 -14.88
CA PRO A 262 46.81 -17.24 -15.38
C PRO A 262 47.73 -17.72 -14.25
N ASN A 263 48.29 -18.92 -14.41
CA ASN A 263 49.20 -19.55 -13.45
C ASN A 263 48.61 -19.73 -12.04
N ALA A 264 47.28 -19.79 -11.87
CA ALA A 264 46.67 -20.10 -10.58
C ALA A 264 45.38 -20.92 -10.73
N ASP A 265 45.18 -21.88 -9.83
CA ASP A 265 43.88 -22.52 -9.67
C ASP A 265 43.00 -21.65 -8.77
N VAL A 266 41.71 -21.56 -9.09
CA VAL A 266 40.75 -20.78 -8.29
C VAL A 266 39.57 -21.65 -7.93
N VAL A 267 39.24 -21.70 -6.64
CA VAL A 267 38.05 -22.37 -6.10
C VAL A 267 37.17 -21.33 -5.44
N VAL A 268 35.90 -21.29 -5.84
CA VAL A 268 34.85 -20.53 -5.15
C VAL A 268 33.88 -21.52 -4.53
N GLU A 269 33.82 -21.55 -3.22
CA GLU A 269 32.85 -22.32 -2.44
C GLU A 269 31.80 -21.39 -1.86
N ILE A 270 30.53 -21.66 -2.13
CA ILE A 270 29.37 -20.93 -1.61
C ILE A 270 28.41 -21.93 -1.00
N ASP A 271 28.13 -21.78 0.29
CA ASP A 271 27.17 -22.61 1.02
C ASP A 271 27.43 -24.12 0.82
N GLY A 272 28.71 -24.51 0.80
CA GLY A 272 29.20 -25.89 0.61
C GLY A 272 29.21 -26.41 -0.84
N THR A 273 28.67 -25.65 -1.80
CA THR A 273 28.78 -25.96 -3.24
C THR A 273 29.99 -25.25 -3.82
N LYS A 274 30.73 -25.88 -4.75
CA LYS A 274 31.96 -25.30 -5.33
C LYS A 274 31.93 -25.20 -6.85
N VAL A 275 32.59 -24.16 -7.37
CA VAL A 275 33.04 -24.04 -8.75
C VAL A 275 34.54 -23.81 -8.74
N GLU A 276 35.26 -24.45 -9.65
CA GLU A 276 36.72 -24.42 -9.67
C GLU A 276 37.21 -24.30 -11.11
N THR A 277 38.18 -23.42 -11.36
CA THR A 277 38.89 -23.33 -12.64
C THR A 277 40.32 -23.83 -12.47
N ARG A 278 40.69 -24.86 -13.25
CA ARG A 278 42.08 -25.31 -13.42
C ARG A 278 42.46 -25.13 -14.89
N GLY A 279 43.47 -24.31 -15.18
CA GLY A 279 43.89 -24.02 -16.56
C GLY A 279 43.14 -22.86 -17.22
N ASN A 280 42.75 -22.99 -18.49
CA ASN A 280 42.43 -21.84 -19.35
C ASN A 280 40.96 -21.70 -19.78
N SER A 281 40.04 -22.50 -19.20
CA SER A 281 38.62 -22.46 -19.58
C SER A 281 37.75 -21.96 -18.43
N PRO A 282 36.77 -21.08 -18.69
CA PRO A 282 35.76 -20.70 -17.70
C PRO A 282 34.99 -21.92 -17.22
N GLN A 283 34.58 -21.92 -15.95
CA GLN A 283 33.78 -23.00 -15.36
C GLN A 283 32.53 -22.43 -14.71
N SER A 284 31.40 -23.11 -14.90
CA SER A 284 30.11 -22.65 -14.38
C SER A 284 29.49 -23.70 -13.48
N ALA A 285 28.87 -23.26 -12.39
CA ALA A 285 28.03 -24.13 -11.55
C ALA A 285 26.75 -23.40 -11.13
N LYS A 286 25.74 -24.19 -10.78
CA LYS A 286 24.47 -23.70 -10.25
C LYS A 286 24.50 -23.70 -8.73
N PHE A 287 23.93 -22.68 -8.15
CA PHE A 287 23.88 -22.47 -6.71
C PHE A 287 22.46 -22.11 -6.27
N THR A 288 22.22 -22.30 -4.98
CA THR A 288 20.99 -21.90 -4.31
C THR A 288 21.35 -21.22 -3.01
N TRP A 289 20.76 -20.06 -2.75
CA TRP A 289 20.83 -19.38 -1.46
C TRP A 289 19.45 -19.37 -0.79
N PRO A 290 19.35 -19.55 0.53
CA PRO A 290 20.44 -19.88 1.45
C PRO A 290 20.87 -21.35 1.35
N ALA A 291 21.96 -21.71 2.04
CA ALA A 291 22.35 -23.09 2.28
C ALA A 291 21.17 -23.93 2.81
N ARG A 292 20.86 -25.06 2.16
CA ARG A 292 19.84 -26.01 2.64
C ARG A 292 20.30 -26.79 3.88
N SER A 293 21.61 -27.01 4.00
CA SER A 293 22.26 -27.66 5.14
C SER A 293 23.78 -27.40 5.06
N GLY A 294 24.49 -27.62 6.17
CA GLY A 294 25.94 -27.51 6.22
C GLY A 294 26.45 -26.08 6.46
N SER A 295 27.65 -25.79 5.98
CA SER A 295 28.33 -24.51 6.19
C SER A 295 27.67 -23.40 5.37
N SER A 296 27.48 -22.22 6.00
CA SER A 296 27.04 -21.01 5.30
C SER A 296 28.18 -20.03 5.08
N GLY A 297 28.12 -19.31 3.97
CA GLY A 297 29.06 -18.27 3.60
C GLY A 297 29.83 -18.61 2.34
N VAL A 298 30.81 -17.77 2.03
CA VAL A 298 31.61 -17.87 0.82
C VAL A 298 33.10 -17.93 1.16
N ARG A 299 33.84 -18.76 0.42
CA ARG A 299 35.30 -18.77 0.39
C ARG A 299 35.78 -18.76 -1.05
N ILE A 300 36.65 -17.80 -1.36
CA ILE A 300 37.41 -17.75 -2.61
C ILE A 300 38.84 -18.13 -2.26
N THR A 301 39.32 -19.23 -2.81
CA THR A 301 40.70 -19.72 -2.63
C THR A 301 41.43 -19.63 -3.95
N VAL A 302 42.57 -18.96 -3.95
CA VAL A 302 43.49 -18.88 -5.09
C VAL A 302 44.75 -19.64 -4.74
N VAL A 303 45.16 -20.57 -5.61
CA VAL A 303 46.38 -21.38 -5.46
C VAL A 303 47.33 -21.03 -6.60
N PRO A 304 48.28 -20.10 -6.41
CA PRO A 304 49.27 -19.77 -7.42
C PRO A 304 50.18 -20.96 -7.72
N SER A 305 50.64 -21.09 -8.97
CA SER A 305 51.59 -22.12 -9.38
C SER A 305 52.88 -22.00 -8.58
N GLY A 306 53.16 -22.99 -7.73
CA GLY A 306 54.33 -23.00 -6.85
C GLY A 306 54.21 -22.08 -5.62
N GLY A 307 53.04 -21.49 -5.37
CA GLY A 307 52.76 -20.64 -4.22
C GLY A 307 51.90 -21.34 -3.15
N GLN A 308 51.69 -20.64 -2.04
CA GLN A 308 50.74 -21.08 -1.01
C GLN A 308 49.32 -20.59 -1.34
N PRO A 309 48.27 -21.35 -0.99
CA PRO A 309 46.89 -20.89 -1.13
C PRO A 309 46.63 -19.58 -0.38
N VAL A 310 45.84 -18.70 -0.98
CA VAL A 310 45.35 -17.45 -0.37
C VAL A 310 43.84 -17.45 -0.40
N ASP A 311 43.23 -17.19 0.76
CA ASP A 311 41.78 -17.20 0.93
C ASP A 311 41.22 -15.79 1.11
N LYS A 312 40.03 -15.56 0.55
CA LYS A 312 39.14 -14.44 0.87
C LYS A 312 37.79 -15.00 1.28
N THR A 313 37.32 -14.67 2.48
CA THR A 313 36.11 -15.26 3.08
C THR A 313 35.04 -14.22 3.34
N PHE A 314 33.79 -14.63 3.16
CA PHE A 314 32.59 -13.86 3.50
C PHE A 314 31.69 -14.77 4.34
N PRO A 315 31.83 -14.75 5.68
CA PRO A 315 31.15 -15.70 6.56
C PRO A 315 29.67 -15.36 6.74
N GLY A 316 28.95 -16.36 7.24
CA GLY A 316 27.55 -16.25 7.67
C GLY A 316 26.55 -16.47 6.55
N THR A 317 25.27 -16.55 6.90
CA THR A 317 24.17 -16.79 5.97
C THR A 317 24.10 -15.71 4.86
N TRP A 318 24.55 -14.49 5.16
CA TRP A 318 24.60 -13.40 4.19
C TRP A 318 25.92 -13.30 3.42
N GLY A 319 26.79 -14.31 3.51
CA GLY A 319 28.11 -14.32 2.86
C GLY A 319 28.06 -14.09 1.35
N LEU A 320 27.06 -14.64 0.66
CA LEU A 320 26.82 -14.38 -0.76
C LEU A 320 26.65 -12.88 -1.03
N PHE A 321 25.76 -12.22 -0.30
CA PHE A 321 25.50 -10.79 -0.48
C PHE A 321 26.75 -9.96 -0.17
N LYS A 322 27.50 -10.31 0.88
CA LYS A 322 28.76 -9.61 1.20
C LYS A 322 29.81 -9.79 0.11
N MET A 323 29.88 -10.99 -0.50
CA MET A 323 30.74 -11.26 -1.65
C MET A 323 30.35 -10.36 -2.83
N LEU A 324 29.05 -10.21 -3.11
CA LEU A 324 28.55 -9.35 -4.18
C LEU A 324 28.86 -7.87 -3.92
N ASP A 325 28.63 -7.38 -2.70
CA ASP A 325 28.96 -6.01 -2.29
C ASP A 325 30.47 -5.72 -2.43
N ALA A 326 31.33 -6.72 -2.18
CA ALA A 326 32.77 -6.59 -2.34
C ALA A 326 33.25 -6.74 -3.81
N GLY A 327 32.39 -7.20 -4.73
CA GLY A 327 32.68 -7.38 -6.15
C GLY A 327 32.59 -6.05 -6.90
N SER A 328 33.73 -5.51 -7.30
CA SER A 328 33.90 -4.06 -7.48
C SER A 328 33.26 -3.38 -8.71
N ARG A 329 32.62 -4.09 -9.67
CA ARG A 329 32.11 -3.45 -10.91
C ARG A 329 30.83 -4.08 -11.46
N LEU A 330 29.70 -3.71 -10.87
CA LEU A 330 28.36 -3.96 -11.38
C LEU A 330 28.10 -3.19 -12.69
N LEU A 331 28.53 -3.72 -13.83
CA LEU A 331 27.85 -3.44 -15.09
C LEU A 331 26.64 -4.38 -15.14
N MET A 332 25.52 -3.95 -14.54
CA MET A 332 24.26 -4.63 -14.80
C MET A 332 23.88 -4.40 -16.26
N THR A 333 23.98 -5.43 -17.08
CA THR A 333 22.91 -5.67 -18.05
C THR A 333 21.74 -6.31 -17.27
N SER A 334 20.51 -6.27 -17.80
CA SER A 334 19.29 -6.60 -17.04
C SER A 334 19.33 -7.91 -16.24
N ASP A 335 20.20 -8.86 -16.62
CA ASP A 335 20.16 -10.24 -16.14
C ASP A 335 21.49 -10.81 -15.64
N GLN A 336 22.58 -10.02 -15.51
CA GLN A 336 23.86 -10.56 -15.00
C GLN A 336 24.69 -9.53 -14.20
N TYR A 337 25.55 -10.07 -13.34
CA TYR A 337 26.45 -9.35 -12.45
C TYR A 337 27.90 -9.72 -12.80
N GLU A 338 28.70 -8.75 -13.22
CA GLU A 338 30.14 -8.93 -13.39
C GLU A 338 30.85 -8.63 -12.06
N LEU A 339 31.66 -9.58 -11.61
CA LEU A 339 32.27 -9.58 -10.28
C LEU A 339 33.78 -9.66 -10.42
N THR A 340 34.49 -8.84 -9.64
CA THR A 340 35.94 -8.85 -9.57
C THR A 340 36.38 -8.66 -8.12
N TRP A 341 37.22 -9.58 -7.64
CA TRP A 341 37.79 -9.54 -6.29
C TRP A 341 39.31 -9.65 -6.34
N ASP A 342 39.99 -8.78 -5.60
CA ASP A 342 41.41 -8.96 -5.30
C ASP A 342 41.56 -10.01 -4.20
N VAL A 343 42.31 -11.08 -4.48
CA VAL A 343 42.66 -12.18 -3.55
C VAL A 343 44.17 -12.36 -3.58
N GLY A 344 44.84 -11.92 -2.51
CA GLY A 344 46.30 -11.78 -2.52
C GLY A 344 46.73 -10.72 -3.56
N SER A 345 47.63 -11.11 -4.47
CA SER A 345 48.09 -10.26 -5.58
C SER A 345 47.38 -10.53 -6.91
N LEU A 346 46.36 -11.39 -6.93
CA LEU A 346 45.66 -11.82 -8.14
C LEU A 346 44.21 -11.32 -8.14
N GLN A 347 43.68 -11.07 -9.34
CA GLN A 347 42.29 -10.71 -9.54
C GLN A 347 41.49 -11.93 -9.99
N VAL A 348 40.40 -12.20 -9.29
CA VAL A 348 39.44 -13.26 -9.63
C VAL A 348 38.23 -12.60 -10.27
N HIS A 349 37.87 -13.04 -11.48
CA HIS A 349 36.69 -12.57 -12.20
C HIS A 349 35.61 -13.65 -12.28
N ALA A 350 34.36 -13.25 -12.09
CA ALA A 350 33.22 -14.13 -12.29
C ALA A 350 32.01 -13.37 -12.85
N THR A 351 31.09 -14.11 -13.44
CA THR A 351 29.78 -13.61 -13.84
C THR A 351 28.71 -14.38 -13.06
N LEU A 352 27.86 -13.67 -12.32
CA LEU A 352 26.69 -14.25 -11.68
C LEU A 352 25.43 -13.94 -12.50
N ARG A 353 24.65 -14.97 -12.80
CA ARG A 353 23.35 -14.85 -13.46
C ARG A 353 22.23 -15.35 -12.53
N PRO A 354 21.32 -14.49 -12.07
CA PRO A 354 20.17 -14.92 -11.29
C PRO A 354 19.25 -15.81 -12.13
N ALA A 355 18.57 -16.77 -11.49
CA ALA A 355 17.55 -17.58 -12.17
C ALA A 355 16.27 -16.79 -12.50
N SER A 356 16.06 -15.64 -11.85
CA SER A 356 14.91 -14.75 -12.03
C SER A 356 15.36 -13.30 -12.21
N ALA A 357 14.76 -12.61 -13.17
CA ALA A 357 14.97 -11.16 -13.36
C ALA A 357 14.57 -10.37 -12.10
N ASN A 358 13.54 -10.82 -11.37
CA ASN A 358 13.25 -10.32 -10.04
C ASN A 358 14.13 -11.06 -9.01
N ASN A 359 15.18 -10.41 -8.51
CA ASN A 359 16.12 -10.96 -7.54
C ASN A 359 16.59 -9.87 -6.55
N PRO A 360 16.94 -10.24 -5.31
CA PRO A 360 17.30 -9.28 -4.28
C PRO A 360 18.81 -8.97 -4.23
N PHE A 361 19.61 -9.42 -5.20
CA PHE A 361 21.07 -9.24 -5.14
C PHE A 361 21.51 -7.77 -5.16
N GLN A 362 20.67 -6.86 -5.64
CA GLN A 362 20.84 -5.44 -5.39
C GLN A 362 20.48 -5.10 -3.95
N ARG A 363 21.50 -4.72 -3.19
CA ARG A 363 21.33 -4.34 -1.78
C ARG A 363 20.39 -3.15 -1.56
N THR A 364 20.15 -2.33 -2.59
CA THR A 364 19.16 -1.24 -2.56
C THR A 364 17.76 -1.73 -2.21
N MET A 365 17.37 -2.96 -2.57
CA MET A 365 16.06 -3.51 -2.19
C MET A 365 15.91 -3.68 -0.68
N PHE A 366 17.01 -4.02 0.02
CA PHE A 366 17.04 -4.10 1.48
C PHE A 366 17.18 -2.71 2.11
N LYS A 367 18.11 -1.88 1.61
CA LYS A 367 18.35 -0.53 2.14
C LYS A 367 17.14 0.41 2.02
N ASN A 368 16.20 0.12 1.12
CA ASN A 368 14.96 0.88 0.98
C ASN A 368 13.86 0.47 1.98
N LEU A 369 14.10 -0.55 2.81
CA LEU A 369 13.14 -1.04 3.79
C LEU A 369 13.44 -0.45 5.16
N HIS A 370 12.61 0.52 5.56
CA HIS A 370 12.65 1.15 6.88
C HIS A 370 11.24 1.29 7.41
N ALA A 371 10.89 0.47 8.40
CA ALA A 371 9.58 0.49 9.03
C ALA A 371 9.34 1.85 9.70
N PRO A 372 8.28 2.58 9.34
CA PRO A 372 8.01 3.86 9.95
C PRO A 372 7.39 3.69 11.34
N GLN A 373 7.85 4.49 12.29
CA GLN A 373 7.28 4.55 13.64
C GLN A 373 5.92 5.26 13.66
N ASN A 374 5.67 6.15 12.69
CA ASN A 374 4.39 6.86 12.51
C ASN A 374 3.71 6.42 11.21
N GLN A 375 2.42 6.07 11.29
CA GLN A 375 1.62 5.57 10.16
C GLN A 375 0.67 6.65 9.60
N LYS A 376 0.71 7.86 10.17
CA LYS A 376 -0.22 8.97 9.94
C LYS A 376 0.43 10.10 9.15
#